data_AF-A0A6A6M9C1-F1
#
_entry.id   AF-A0A6A6M9C1-F1
#
_cell.length_a   1.000
_cell.length_b   1.000
_cell.length_c   1.000
_cell.angle_alpha   90.00
_cell.angle_beta   90.00
_cell.angle_gamma   90.00
#
_symmetry.space_group_name_H-M   'P 1'
#
loop_
_entity.id
_entity.type
_entity.pdbx_description
1 polymer ?
#
loop_
_entity_poly.entity_id
_entity_poly.type
_entity_poly.pdbx_seq_one_letter_code
_entity_poly.pdbx_strand_id
1 'polypeptide(L)'
;MSAAGIFTALVAGSGYSGLKANTTKQLFPANESTAWSSKTVSNGSRTHCMKTWNPINNKKYETLSYLPALSDDSIAREIDYMIKKEWIPCLEFDEVGHVHRENSRMPGYYDGRYWTMWKLPMFG
;
A
#
# COMPACT_ATOMS: atom_id res chain seq x y z
N MET A 1 -43.96 -52.54 -22.27
CA MET A 1 -42.56 -52.22 -22.61
C MET A 1 -42.48 -50.72 -22.87
N SER A 2 -41.49 -50.08 -22.26
CA SER A 2 -41.30 -48.64 -22.11
C SER A 2 -40.91 -47.93 -23.42
N ALA A 3 -41.29 -46.66 -23.58
CA ALA A 3 -40.35 -45.54 -23.80
C ALA A 3 -41.08 -44.20 -24.04
N ALA A 4 -40.78 -43.18 -23.23
CA ALA A 4 -40.86 -41.76 -23.63
C ALA A 4 -39.96 -40.92 -22.69
N GLY A 5 -38.85 -40.38 -23.22
CA GLY A 5 -38.22 -39.16 -22.70
C GLY A 5 -38.97 -37.94 -23.25
N ILE A 6 -38.73 -36.67 -22.92
CA ILE A 6 -37.56 -35.90 -22.45
C ILE A 6 -38.19 -34.58 -21.87
N PHE A 7 -37.74 -33.89 -20.81
CA PHE A 7 -36.73 -32.82 -20.74
C PHE A 7 -36.78 -32.21 -19.32
N THR A 8 -35.64 -31.96 -18.68
CA THR A 8 -35.54 -31.26 -17.38
C THR A 8 -34.97 -29.85 -17.55
N ALA A 9 -35.63 -28.86 -16.95
CA ALA A 9 -35.22 -27.45 -16.89
C ALA A 9 -34.85 -27.02 -15.44
N LEU A 10 -34.44 -25.74 -15.32
CA LEU A 10 -33.42 -25.14 -14.46
C LEU A 10 -33.78 -24.81 -12.98
N VAL A 11 -32.77 -24.98 -12.12
CA VAL A 11 -32.30 -24.30 -10.86
C VAL A 11 -33.12 -23.16 -10.22
N ALA A 12 -33.29 -23.20 -8.88
CA ALA A 12 -32.93 -22.13 -7.91
C ALA A 12 -33.17 -22.59 -6.45
N GLY A 13 -32.12 -22.56 -5.61
CA GLY A 13 -32.16 -22.91 -4.19
C GLY A 13 -32.52 -21.73 -3.28
N SER A 14 -33.17 -22.05 -2.17
CA SER A 14 -33.95 -21.19 -1.26
C SER A 14 -33.10 -20.30 -0.33
N GLY A 15 -33.52 -19.04 -0.17
CA GLY A 15 -33.00 -18.10 0.83
C GLY A 15 -33.66 -18.29 2.20
N TYR A 16 -32.87 -18.24 3.27
CA TYR A 16 -33.39 -18.32 4.64
C TYR A 16 -33.91 -16.95 5.11
N SER A 17 -35.00 -16.98 5.87
CA SER A 17 -35.68 -15.82 6.47
C SER A 17 -35.75 -15.97 8.00
N GLY A 18 -35.53 -14.88 8.74
CA GLY A 18 -35.79 -14.73 10.19
C GLY A 18 -35.06 -13.49 10.73
N LEU A 19 -35.60 -12.60 11.57
CA LEU A 19 -36.83 -12.55 12.39
C LEU A 19 -37.42 -11.12 12.31
N LYS A 20 -38.76 -11.02 12.30
CA LYS A 20 -39.51 -9.76 12.39
C LYS A 20 -39.68 -9.34 13.86
N ALA A 21 -39.49 -8.05 14.15
CA ALA A 21 -40.04 -7.41 15.35
C ALA A 21 -40.99 -6.31 14.91
N ASN A 22 -42.30 -6.52 15.12
CA ASN A 22 -43.34 -5.51 14.99
C ASN A 22 -44.18 -5.55 16.28
N THR A 23 -44.16 -4.49 17.07
CA THR A 23 -45.18 -4.17 18.10
C THR A 23 -44.95 -2.69 18.43
N THR A 24 -45.65 -1.80 17.72
CA THR A 24 -46.92 -1.13 18.10
C THR A 24 -46.72 0.10 18.98
N LYS A 25 -47.28 1.21 18.45
CA LYS A 25 -47.88 2.35 19.15
C LYS A 25 -46.91 3.32 19.82
N GLN A 26 -46.72 4.44 19.11
CA GLN A 26 -47.09 5.76 19.60
C GLN A 26 -47.00 5.94 21.12
N LEU A 27 -45.82 6.32 21.58
CA LEU A 27 -45.61 6.88 22.90
C LEU A 27 -44.44 7.84 22.71
N PHE A 28 -44.70 9.12 22.46
CA PHE A 28 -43.91 10.31 22.84
C PHE A 28 -44.51 11.51 22.07
N PRO A 29 -45.06 12.52 22.76
CA PRO A 29 -45.68 13.68 22.13
C PRO A 29 -44.63 14.53 21.40
N ALA A 30 -44.99 15.01 20.21
CA ALA A 30 -44.23 16.03 19.49
C ALA A 30 -44.12 17.29 20.38
N ASN A 31 -42.90 17.65 20.75
CA ASN A 31 -42.60 18.91 21.38
C ASN A 31 -41.64 19.66 20.47
N GLU A 32 -42.13 20.77 19.91
CA GLU A 32 -41.34 21.72 19.12
C GLU A 32 -40.23 22.28 20.00
N SER A 33 -39.00 21.87 19.72
CA SER A 33 -37.85 22.37 20.47
C SER A 33 -36.62 22.25 19.61
N THR A 34 -36.05 23.42 19.33
CA THR A 34 -34.79 23.67 18.65
C THR A 34 -34.80 23.31 17.17
N ALA A 35 -34.88 24.35 16.34
CA ALA A 35 -34.24 24.35 15.03
C ALA A 35 -32.74 24.10 15.24
N TRP A 36 -32.37 22.83 15.46
CA TRP A 36 -31.04 22.35 15.14
C TRP A 36 -30.98 22.43 13.63
N SER A 37 -30.62 23.61 13.12
CA SER A 37 -30.13 23.74 11.76
C SER A 37 -29.07 22.67 11.63
N SER A 38 -29.44 21.57 10.96
CA SER A 38 -28.49 20.62 10.46
C SER A 38 -27.64 21.43 9.49
N LYS A 39 -26.57 22.03 10.04
CA LYS A 39 -25.35 22.24 9.28
C LYS A 39 -24.87 20.82 8.96
N THR A 40 -25.58 20.17 8.05
CA THR A 40 -25.10 19.01 7.33
C THR A 40 -23.84 19.54 6.70
N VAL A 41 -22.70 19.24 7.32
CA VAL A 41 -21.41 19.51 6.73
C VAL A 41 -21.43 18.68 5.44
N SER A 42 -21.72 19.35 4.33
CA SER A 42 -21.94 18.74 3.01
C SER A 42 -20.66 18.10 2.45
N ASN A 43 -19.59 18.07 3.24
CA ASN A 43 -18.28 17.54 2.88
C ASN A 43 -17.87 16.29 3.67
N GLY A 44 -18.76 15.69 4.48
CA GLY A 44 -18.47 14.47 5.25
C GLY A 44 -18.08 13.25 4.40
N SER A 45 -18.36 13.27 3.09
CA SER A 45 -17.97 12.21 2.15
C SER A 45 -16.56 12.38 1.54
N ARG A 46 -15.91 13.54 1.71
CA ARG A 46 -14.60 13.84 1.09
C ARG A 46 -13.48 14.12 2.09
N THR A 47 -13.72 13.88 3.37
CA THR A 47 -12.68 13.97 4.40
C THR A 47 -11.77 12.75 4.35
N HIS A 48 -10.80 12.72 3.42
CA HIS A 48 -9.62 11.86 3.54
C HIS A 48 -8.72 12.41 4.66
N CYS A 49 -9.15 12.27 5.92
CA CYS A 49 -8.41 12.77 7.09
C CYS A 49 -7.14 11.96 7.38
N MET A 50 -7.01 10.76 6.80
CA MET A 50 -5.88 9.88 7.02
C MET A 50 -5.45 9.26 5.69
N LYS A 51 -4.17 9.39 5.37
CA LYS A 51 -3.55 8.69 4.24
C LYS A 51 -2.90 7.41 4.75
N THR A 52 -3.07 6.31 4.03
CA THR A 52 -2.40 5.05 4.32
C THR A 52 -1.12 4.95 3.51
N TRP A 53 -0.04 4.49 4.13
CA TRP A 53 1.21 4.20 3.43
C TRP A 53 1.01 3.05 2.44
N ASN A 54 1.54 3.17 1.21
CA ASN A 54 1.43 2.11 0.21
C ASN A 54 2.45 0.99 0.51
N PRO A 55 2.00 -0.25 0.81
CA PRO A 55 2.89 -1.37 1.12
C PRO A 55 3.39 -2.11 -0.12
N ILE A 56 2.82 -1.88 -1.31
CA ILE A 56 3.13 -2.63 -2.54
C ILE A 56 3.98 -1.77 -3.48
N ASN A 57 5.03 -2.36 -4.07
CA ASN A 57 5.93 -1.71 -5.04
C ASN A 57 6.56 -0.40 -4.54
N ASN A 58 6.79 -0.30 -3.24
CA ASN A 58 7.39 0.86 -2.58
C ASN A 58 8.69 0.47 -1.87
N LYS A 59 9.52 -0.34 -2.55
CA LYS A 59 10.85 -0.75 -2.07
C LYS A 59 11.75 0.49 -1.96
N LYS A 60 12.72 0.40 -1.05
CA LYS A 60 13.65 1.48 -0.70
C LYS A 60 15.09 1.01 -0.86
N TYR A 61 15.98 1.97 -1.07
CA TYR A 61 17.40 1.76 -1.37
C TYR A 61 18.25 2.61 -0.43
N GLU A 62 17.93 2.57 0.87
CA GLU A 62 18.62 3.33 1.93
C GLU A 62 18.56 4.86 1.73
N THR A 63 19.66 5.57 2.02
CA THR A 63 19.77 7.03 2.04
C THR A 63 19.24 7.67 0.74
N LEU A 64 18.50 8.77 0.86
CA LEU A 64 17.81 9.51 -0.22
C LEU A 64 16.60 8.80 -0.88
N SER A 65 16.39 7.49 -0.69
CA SER A 65 15.34 6.73 -1.42
C SER A 65 13.87 7.03 -1.03
N TYR A 66 13.66 7.85 0.00
CA TYR A 66 12.32 8.36 0.38
C TYR A 66 11.98 9.70 -0.30
N LEU A 67 12.96 10.36 -0.91
CA LEU A 67 12.78 11.59 -1.63
C LEU A 67 12.20 11.31 -3.04
N PRO A 68 11.69 12.34 -3.73
CA PRO A 68 11.43 12.24 -5.16
C PRO A 68 12.69 11.81 -5.93
N ALA A 69 12.50 11.24 -7.13
CA ALA A 69 13.61 10.88 -8.00
C ALA A 69 14.53 12.09 -8.22
N LEU A 70 15.83 11.88 -8.00
CA LEU A 70 16.82 12.95 -8.10
C LEU A 70 17.03 13.32 -9.58
N SER A 71 17.14 14.62 -9.85
CA SER A 71 17.60 15.12 -11.15
C SER A 71 19.10 14.96 -11.30
N ASP A 72 19.60 14.99 -12.54
CA ASP A 72 21.03 14.92 -12.84
C ASP A 72 21.83 16.01 -12.10
N ASP A 73 21.30 17.23 -12.02
CA ASP A 73 21.90 18.34 -11.26
C ASP A 73 21.98 18.05 -9.75
N SER A 74 21.03 17.30 -9.21
CA SER A 74 21.01 16.94 -7.79
C SER A 74 21.97 15.80 -7.50
N ILE A 75 22.10 14.84 -8.43
CA ILE A 75 23.09 13.76 -8.38
C ILE A 75 24.51 14.35 -8.45
N ALA A 76 24.76 15.28 -9.38
CA ALA A 76 26.04 15.96 -9.51
C ALA A 76 26.44 16.69 -8.21
N ARG A 77 25.48 17.34 -7.53
CA ARG A 77 25.74 18.00 -6.23
C ARG A 77 26.10 17.04 -5.11
N GLU A 78 25.54 15.84 -5.10
CA GLU A 78 25.91 14.80 -4.12
C GLU A 78 27.34 14.29 -4.38
N ILE A 79 27.69 14.08 -5.66
CA ILE A 79 29.05 13.72 -6.07
C ILE A 79 30.04 14.84 -5.66
N ASP A 80 29.70 16.10 -5.91
CA ASP A 80 30.51 17.25 -5.49
C ASP A 80 30.68 17.30 -3.96
N TYR A 81 29.64 16.94 -3.20
CA TYR A 81 29.72 16.84 -1.74
C TYR A 81 30.73 15.76 -1.32
N MET A 82 30.70 14.58 -1.93
CA MET A 82 31.66 13.51 -1.66
C MET A 82 33.11 13.95 -1.96
N ILE A 83 33.33 14.58 -3.11
CA ILE A 83 34.66 15.07 -3.52
C ILE A 83 35.17 16.13 -2.54
N LYS A 84 34.32 17.08 -2.13
CA LYS A 84 34.67 18.10 -1.12
C LYS A 84 35.01 17.53 0.26
N LYS A 85 34.54 16.31 0.56
CA LYS A 85 34.85 15.57 1.79
C LYS A 85 36.10 14.70 1.64
N GLU A 86 36.79 14.76 0.50
CA GLU A 86 37.94 13.91 0.19
C GLU A 86 37.58 12.41 0.20
N TRP A 87 36.34 12.08 -0.15
CA TRP A 87 35.88 10.69 -0.30
C TRP A 87 36.03 10.24 -1.74
N ILE A 88 36.43 8.97 -1.93
CA ILE A 88 36.61 8.38 -3.26
C ILE A 88 35.27 7.78 -3.71
N PRO A 89 34.63 8.30 -4.77
CA PRO A 89 33.37 7.75 -5.25
C PRO A 89 33.59 6.40 -5.95
N CYS A 90 32.59 5.52 -5.83
CA CYS A 90 32.56 4.20 -6.46
C CYS A 90 31.12 3.88 -6.90
N LEU A 91 30.99 3.12 -7.99
CA LEU A 91 29.70 2.69 -8.53
C LEU A 91 29.54 1.19 -8.36
N GLU A 92 28.34 0.77 -8.00
CA GLU A 92 27.93 -0.63 -7.86
C GLU A 92 26.58 -0.85 -8.53
N PHE A 93 26.33 -2.07 -9.02
CA PHE A 93 25.06 -2.45 -9.66
C PHE A 93 24.68 -3.90 -9.32
N ASP A 94 23.38 -4.17 -9.31
CA ASP A 94 22.79 -5.50 -9.07
C ASP A 94 21.44 -5.63 -9.77
N GLU A 95 21.07 -6.85 -10.15
CA GLU A 95 19.78 -7.14 -10.80
C GLU A 95 18.65 -7.37 -9.79
N VAL A 96 18.97 -7.86 -8.57
CA VAL A 96 17.99 -8.24 -7.55
C VAL A 96 17.54 -7.02 -6.73
N GLY A 97 18.47 -6.16 -6.34
CA GLY A 97 18.23 -4.86 -5.73
C GLY A 97 17.71 -4.89 -4.29
N HIS A 98 17.76 -6.04 -3.60
CA HIS A 98 17.35 -6.13 -2.19
C HIS A 98 18.01 -7.29 -1.44
N VAL A 99 18.09 -7.11 -0.12
CA VAL A 99 18.61 -8.10 0.81
C VAL A 99 17.67 -9.30 0.94
N HIS A 100 18.25 -10.50 1.02
CA HIS A 100 17.54 -11.76 1.26
C HIS A 100 18.36 -12.68 2.19
N ARG A 101 17.82 -13.86 2.53
CA ARG A 101 18.46 -14.81 3.46
C ARG A 101 18.30 -16.23 2.95
N GLU A 102 19.26 -16.69 2.18
CA GLU A 102 19.32 -18.03 1.61
C GLU A 102 20.36 -18.88 2.34
N ASN A 103 21.58 -18.37 2.54
CA ASN A 103 22.71 -19.16 3.00
C ASN A 103 22.76 -19.33 4.53
N SER A 104 22.30 -18.33 5.30
CA SER A 104 22.25 -18.41 6.76
C SER A 104 21.19 -17.48 7.37
N ARG A 105 20.73 -17.85 8.57
CA ARG A 105 19.76 -17.08 9.37
C ARG A 105 20.30 -16.60 10.71
N MET A 106 21.62 -16.70 10.93
CA MET A 106 22.27 -16.18 12.13
C MET A 106 22.11 -14.66 12.26
N PRO A 107 22.01 -14.11 13.49
CA PRO A 107 21.96 -12.66 13.70
C PRO A 107 23.09 -11.92 12.98
N GLY A 108 22.77 -10.83 12.27
CA GLY A 108 23.75 -10.03 11.50
C GLY A 108 24.14 -10.60 10.14
N TYR A 109 23.72 -11.81 9.79
CA TYR A 109 23.96 -12.40 8.47
C TYR A 109 22.80 -12.15 7.50
N TYR A 110 23.15 -11.59 6.34
CA TYR A 110 22.24 -11.28 5.23
C TYR A 110 22.94 -11.42 3.87
N ASP A 111 22.26 -12.02 2.90
CA ASP A 111 22.69 -12.16 1.50
C ASP A 111 22.20 -10.95 0.67
N GLY A 112 22.84 -10.68 -0.47
CA GLY A 112 22.47 -9.56 -1.34
C GLY A 112 22.85 -8.16 -0.80
N ARG A 113 23.73 -8.09 0.21
CA ARG A 113 24.30 -6.82 0.71
C ARG A 113 25.38 -6.25 -0.20
N TYR A 114 26.16 -7.12 -0.86
CA TYR A 114 27.22 -6.72 -1.78
C TYR A 114 26.68 -6.74 -3.20
N TRP A 115 26.99 -5.68 -3.94
CA TRP A 115 26.66 -5.53 -5.36
C TRP A 115 27.93 -5.64 -6.22
N THR A 116 27.75 -5.74 -7.53
CA THR A 116 28.87 -5.85 -8.46
C THR A 116 29.51 -4.49 -8.69
N MET A 117 30.81 -4.37 -8.45
CA MET A 117 31.56 -3.12 -8.67
C MET A 117 31.63 -2.79 -10.16
N TRP A 118 31.34 -1.53 -10.50
CA TRP A 118 31.53 -1.01 -11.85
C TRP A 118 32.94 -0.45 -12.00
N LYS A 119 33.78 -1.13 -12.78
CA LYS A 119 35.19 -0.79 -12.98
C LYS A 119 35.97 -0.79 -11.65
N LEU A 120 36.42 0.39 -11.19
CA LEU A 120 37.19 0.62 -9.98
C LEU A 120 36.78 1.94 -9.33
N PRO A 121 37.04 2.13 -8.03
CA PRO A 121 36.90 3.44 -7.38
C PRO A 121 37.64 4.52 -8.18
N MET A 122 37.03 5.70 -8.26
CA MET A 122 37.52 6.79 -9.11
C MET A 122 38.62 7.57 -8.38
N PHE A 123 39.82 7.00 -8.29
CA PHE A 123 40.99 7.65 -7.71
C PHE A 123 41.43 8.86 -8.54
N GLY A 124 41.77 9.99 -7.90
CA GLY A 124 42.36 11.19 -8.51
C GLY A 124 41.64 12.46 -8.12
#